data_AF-A0A0F9DC26-F1
#
_entry.id   AF-A0A0F9DC26-F1
#
_cell.length_a   1.000
_cell.length_b   1.000
_cell.length_c   1.000
_cell.angle_alpha   90.00
_cell.angle_beta   90.00
_cell.angle_gamma   90.00
#
_symmetry.space_group_name_H-M   'P 1'
#
loop_
_entity.id
_entity.type
_entity.pdbx_description
1 polymer ?
#
loop_
_entity_poly.entity_id
_entity_poly.type
_entity_poly.pdbx_seq_one_letter_code
_entity_poly.pdbx_strand_id
1 'polypeptide(L)' 'MTVIIRKLDKTEHEYFAYAKSFCGKATYIVYFGDSIWGAVTLHNFIEMLRMYFHQQKVDVNIEDKKLTIKNESILDLIKE' A
#
# COMPACT_ATOMS: atom_id res chain seq x y z
N MET A 1 -2.04 -12.23 -1.03
CA MET A 1 -1.46 -11.67 0.22
C MET A 1 -2.10 -10.33 0.48
N THR A 2 -2.12 -9.84 1.72
CA THR A 2 -2.78 -8.56 2.04
C THR A 2 -1.73 -7.49 2.34
N VAL A 3 -1.80 -6.39 1.58
CA VAL A 3 -1.13 -5.13 1.85
C VAL A 3 -2.08 -4.27 2.68
N ILE A 4 -1.58 -3.74 3.79
CA ILE A 4 -2.33 -2.85 4.68
C ILE A 4 -1.76 -1.45 4.55
N ILE A 5 -2.62 -0.48 4.25
CA ILE A 5 -2.29 0.94 4.20
C ILE A 5 -2.70 1.59 5.52
N ARG A 6 -1.79 2.36 6.10
CA ARG A 6 -2.00 3.14 7.31
C ARG A 6 -1.47 4.56 7.15
N LYS A 7 -2.17 5.51 7.76
CA LYS A 7 -1.70 6.90 7.89
C LYS A 7 -0.53 6.99 8.86
N LEU A 8 0.46 7.81 8.54
CA LEU A 8 1.50 8.19 9.48
C LEU A 8 0.94 9.20 10.49
N ASP A 9 1.22 8.98 11.77
CA ASP A 9 0.72 9.86 12.83
C ASP A 9 1.31 11.26 12.69
N LYS A 10 0.48 12.29 12.93
CA LYS A 10 0.83 13.73 12.88
C LYS A 10 1.20 14.26 11.49
N THR A 11 0.82 13.57 10.42
CA THR A 11 0.99 14.06 9.05
C THR A 11 -0.37 14.21 8.37
N GLU A 12 -0.46 15.03 7.31
CA GLU A 12 -1.73 15.24 6.61
C GLU A 12 -1.93 14.22 5.47
N HIS A 13 -0.85 13.95 4.73
CA HIS A 13 -0.87 13.30 3.42
C HIS A 13 0.17 12.18 3.28
N GLU A 14 0.64 11.59 4.38
CA GLU A 14 1.73 10.61 4.35
C GLU A 14 1.29 9.27 4.95
N TYR A 15 1.71 8.18 4.30
CA TYR A 15 1.20 6.84 4.53
C TYR A 15 2.31 5.80 4.49
N PHE A 16 2.05 4.65 5.13
CA PHE A 16 2.80 3.43 4.92
C PHE A 16 1.90 2.33 4.41
N ALA A 17 2.37 1.57 3.42
CA ALA A 17 1.78 0.30 3.03
C ALA A 17 2.70 -0.83 3.48
N TYR A 18 2.15 -1.87 4.08
CA TYR A 18 2.94 -3.01 4.56
C TYR A 18 2.25 -4.35 4.33
N ALA A 19 3.04 -5.39 4.09
CA ALA A 19 2.58 -6.76 4.01
C ALA A 19 3.47 -7.68 4.85
N LYS A 20 2.85 -8.60 5.59
CA LYS A 20 3.56 -9.63 6.36
C LYS A 20 3.62 -10.91 5.53
N SER A 21 4.80 -11.51 5.42
CA SER A 21 4.91 -12.85 4.85
C SER A 21 4.33 -13.88 5.82
N PHE A 22 3.53 -14.81 5.29
CA PHE A 22 2.96 -15.90 6.08
C PHE A 22 4.02 -16.93 6.51
N CYS A 23 5.11 -17.05 5.76
CA CYS A 23 6.07 -18.15 5.90
C CYS A 23 7.43 -17.70 6.47
N GLY A 24 7.84 -16.46 6.19
CA GLY A 24 9.03 -15.84 6.79
C GLY A 24 8.57 -14.67 7.64
N LYS A 25 9.12 -14.47 8.84
CA LYS A 25 8.78 -13.34 9.74
C LYS A 25 9.14 -11.94 9.17
N ALA A 26 9.31 -11.81 7.86
CA ALA A 26 9.60 -10.58 7.16
C ALA A 26 8.35 -9.71 7.01
N THR A 27 8.55 -8.41 7.22
CA THR A 27 7.57 -7.37 6.90
C THR A 27 8.14 -6.52 5.78
N TYR A 28 7.42 -6.45 4.68
CA TYR A 28 7.72 -5.55 3.57
C TYR A 28 6.95 -4.27 3.81
N ILE A 29 7.60 -3.12 3.69
CA ILE A 29 6.99 -1.81 3.95
C ILE A 29 7.45 -0.80 2.92
N VAL A 30 6.55 0.08 2.52
CA VAL A 30 6.86 1.25 1.69
C VAL A 30 6.19 2.48 2.28
N TYR A 31 6.90 3.60 2.19
CA TYR A 31 6.43 4.92 2.54
C TYR A 31 6.00 5.67 1.28
N PHE A 32 4.89 6.39 1.32
CA PHE A 32 4.43 7.21 0.20
C PHE A 32 3.55 8.38 0.66
N GLY A 33 3.50 9.44 -0.15
CA GLY A 33 2.61 10.59 0.06
C GLY A 33 1.38 10.59 -0.85
N ASP A 34 0.38 11.41 -0.56
CA ASP A 34 -0.83 11.61 -1.38
C ASP A 34 -0.51 12.41 -2.67
N SER A 35 0.15 11.77 -3.62
CA SER A 35 0.64 12.39 -4.85
C SER A 35 0.78 11.37 -5.98
N ILE A 36 1.00 11.85 -7.21
CA ILE A 36 1.29 10.99 -8.37
C ILE A 36 2.50 10.10 -8.09
N TRP A 37 3.57 10.66 -7.54
CA TRP A 37 4.77 9.89 -7.17
C TRP A 37 4.45 8.84 -6.12
N GLY A 38 3.61 9.17 -5.14
CA GLY A 38 3.16 8.21 -4.14
C GLY A 38 2.33 7.07 -4.74
N ALA A 39 1.47 7.35 -5.72
CA ALA A 39 0.73 6.33 -6.46
C ALA A 39 1.69 5.38 -7.20
N VAL A 40 2.69 5.93 -7.90
CA VAL A 40 3.72 5.14 -8.59
C VAL A 40 4.52 4.28 -7.58
N THR A 41 4.91 4.87 -6.45
CA THR A 41 5.61 4.15 -5.38
C THR A 41 4.78 2.99 -4.82
N LEU A 42 3.50 3.23 -4.53
CA LEU A 42 2.59 2.20 -4.03
C LEU A 42 2.36 1.10 -5.08
N HIS A 43 2.13 1.46 -6.34
CA HIS A 43 1.97 0.52 -7.44
C HIS A 43 3.19 -0.39 -7.58
N ASN A 44 4.39 0.19 -7.67
CA ASN A 44 5.64 -0.56 -7.80
C ASN A 44 5.87 -1.51 -6.61
N PHE A 45 5.46 -1.10 -5.41
CA PHE A 45 5.54 -1.96 -4.22
C PHE A 45 4.59 -3.18 -4.34
N ILE A 46 3.34 -2.97 -4.74
CA ILE A 46 2.37 -4.05 -4.95
C ILE A 46 2.85 -4.98 -6.06
N GLU A 47 3.34 -4.45 -7.17
CA GLU A 47 3.89 -5.23 -8.29
C GLU A 47 5.10 -6.06 -7.88
N MET A 48 6.02 -5.50 -7.11
CA MET A 48 7.16 -6.23 -6.57
C MET A 48 6.70 -7.43 -5.73
N LEU A 49 5.72 -7.24 -4.85
CA LEU A 49 5.16 -8.33 -4.04
C LEU A 49 4.47 -9.38 -4.91
N ARG A 50 3.66 -8.95 -5.88
CA ARG A 50 2.95 -9.83 -6.81
C ARG A 50 3.91 -10.74 -7.57
N MET A 51 4.96 -10.16 -8.14
CA MET A 51 5.98 -10.88 -8.91
C MET A 51 6.81 -11.80 -8.03
N TYR A 52 7.33 -11.30 -6.90
CA TYR A 52 8.21 -12.07 -6.03
C TYR A 52 7.53 -13.30 -5.43
N PHE A 53 6.26 -13.17 -5.03
CA PHE A 53 5.49 -14.26 -4.45
C PHE A 53 4.69 -15.08 -5.49
N HIS A 54 4.83 -14.78 -6.78
CA HIS A 54 4.10 -15.41 -7.87
C HIS A 54 2.58 -15.48 -7.64
N GLN A 55 2.00 -14.40 -7.09
CA GLN A 55 0.56 -14.32 -6.80
C GLN A 55 -0.18 -13.68 -7.95
N GLN A 56 -1.39 -14.18 -8.26
CA GLN A 56 -2.22 -13.56 -9.30
C GLN A 56 -2.78 -12.21 -8.85
N LYS A 57 -3.10 -12.07 -7.55
CA LYS A 57 -3.64 -10.86 -6.96
C LYS A 57 -3.03 -10.58 -5.58
N VAL A 58 -2.83 -9.30 -5.30
CA VAL A 58 -2.48 -8.76 -3.99
C VAL A 58 -3.65 -7.91 -3.52
N ASP A 59 -4.22 -8.23 -2.36
CA ASP A 59 -5.34 -7.47 -1.81
C ASP A 59 -4.80 -6.26 -1.06
N VAL A 60 -5.41 -5.10 -1.28
CA VAL A 60 -5.02 -3.84 -0.64
C VAL A 60 -6.14 -3.38 0.28
N ASN A 61 -5.84 -3.27 1.57
CA ASN A 61 -6.80 -2.86 2.60
C ASN A 61 -6.31 -1.60 3.31
N ILE A 62 -7.24 -0.73 3.66
CA ILE A 62 -6.95 0.43 4.51
C ILE A 62 -7.32 0.09 5.96
N GLU A 63 -6.36 0.25 6.89
CA GLU A 63 -6.59 -0.02 8.33
C GLU A 63 -7.54 1.00 8.97
N ASP A 64 -7.41 2.28 8.61
CA ASP A 64 -8.20 3.37 9.19
C ASP A 64 -9.25 3.90 8.20
N LYS A 65 -10.54 3.68 8.51
CA LYS A 65 -11.66 4.16 7.69
C LYS A 65 -11.77 5.68 7.61
N LYS A 66 -11.00 6.45 8.40
CA LYS A 66 -10.96 7.92 8.36
C LYS A 66 -9.90 8.48 7.41
N LEU A 67 -9.23 7.63 6.63
CA LEU A 67 -8.25 8.04 5.63
C LEU A 67 -8.89 8.85 4.50
N THR A 68 -8.48 10.11 4.37
CA THR A 68 -8.84 11.00 3.25
C THR A 68 -7.71 11.04 2.23
N ILE A 69 -7.51 9.92 1.52
CA ILE A 69 -6.67 9.91 0.31
C ILE A 69 -7.46 10.66 -0.78
N LYS A 70 -6.87 11.73 -1.31
CA LYS A 70 -7.49 12.58 -2.33
C LYS A 70 -7.04 12.22 -3.74
N ASN A 71 -5.83 11.69 -3.90
CA ASN A 71 -5.31 11.35 -5.21
C ASN A 71 -6.05 10.15 -5.81
N GLU A 72 -6.71 10.38 -6.95
CA GLU A 72 -7.51 9.36 -7.63
C GLU A 72 -6.68 8.15 -8.07
N SER A 73 -5.43 8.36 -8.51
CA SER A 73 -4.55 7.25 -8.90
C SER A 73 -4.21 6.32 -7.74
N ILE A 74 -4.12 6.84 -6.51
CA ILE A 74 -3.97 6.00 -5.32
C ILE A 74 -5.28 5.27 -5.02
N LEU A 75 -6.43 5.94 -5.14
CA LEU A 75 -7.74 5.34 -4.90
C LEU A 75 -8.06 4.21 -5.87
N ASP A 76 -7.63 4.32 -7.12
CA ASP A 76 -7.81 3.27 -8.14
C ASP A 76 -7.04 2.00 -7.77
N LEU A 77 -5.79 2.14 -7.30
CA LEU A 77 -4.97 1.01 -6.82
C LEU A 77 -5.58 0.28 -5.61
N ILE A 78 -6.41 0.97 -4.82
CA ILE A 78 -7.06 0.37 -3.64
C ILE A 78 -8.34 -0.40 -4.02
N LYS A 79 -9.01 0.00 -5.11
CA LYS A 79 -10.31 -0.59 -5.53
C LYS A 79 -10.15 -1.85 -6.39
N GLU A 80 -8.95 -2.12 -6.89
CA GLU A 80 -8.65 -3.20 -7.84
C GLU A 80 -8.64 -4.60 -7.22
#